data_AF-A0A9W5UYU9-F1
#
_entry.id   AF-A0A9W5UYU9-F1
#
_cell.length_a   1.000
_cell.length_b   1.000
_cell.length_c   1.000
_cell.angle_alpha   90.00
_cell.angle_beta   90.00
_cell.angle_gamma   90.00
#
_symmetry.space_group_name_H-M   'P 1'
#
loop_
_entity.id
_entity.type
_entity.pdbx_description
1 polymer ?
#
loop_
_entity_poly.entity_id
_entity_poly.type
_entity_poly.pdbx_seq_one_letter_code
_entity_poly.pdbx_strand_id
1 'polypeptide(L)' 'MLIYLNLGNATIDEKIIVNGSPQYQVHNSKGKKYYVTANEAYVYVK' A
#
# COMPACT_ATOMS: atom_id res chain seq x y z
N MET A 1 0.62 9.19 -8.23
CA MET A 1 -0.58 8.35 -8.47
C MET A 1 -1.49 8.52 -7.27
N LEU A 2 -2.64 9.18 -7.46
CA LEU A 2 -3.53 9.61 -6.37
C LEU A 2 -4.48 8.45 -6.03
N ILE A 3 -4.34 7.88 -4.83
CA ILE A 3 -5.28 6.89 -4.31
C ILE A 3 -6.22 7.62 -3.37
N TYR A 4 -7.44 7.90 -3.83
CA TYR A 4 -8.55 8.37 -3.01
C TYR A 4 -9.14 7.21 -2.20
N LEU A 5 -8.32 6.50 -1.43
CA LEU A 5 -8.82 5.70 -0.34
C LEU A 5 -8.69 6.59 0.89
N ASN A 6 -9.80 6.83 1.58
CA ASN A 6 -9.86 7.60 2.81
C ASN A 6 -9.19 6.78 3.94
N LEU A 7 -7.88 6.55 3.80
CA LEU A 7 -7.06 5.69 4.67
C LEU A 7 -6.56 6.45 5.89
N GLY A 8 -6.57 7.79 5.88
CA GLY A 8 -5.89 8.58 6.90
C GLY A 8 -4.41 8.20 6.99
N ASN A 9 -3.88 8.08 8.22
CA ASN A 9 -2.56 7.51 8.44
C ASN A 9 -2.59 5.99 8.20
N ALA A 10 -1.78 5.53 7.26
CA ALA A 10 -1.59 4.12 6.93
C ALA A 10 -0.10 3.76 6.91
N THR A 11 0.19 2.53 7.29
CA THR A 11 1.55 1.97 7.32
C THR A 11 1.64 0.84 6.31
N ILE A 12 2.78 0.74 5.62
CA ILE A 12 3.06 -0.39 4.73
C ILE A 12 3.50 -1.57 5.60
N ASP A 13 2.77 -2.68 5.48
CA ASP A 13 3.11 -3.93 6.15
C ASP A 13 4.13 -4.71 5.33
N GLU A 14 3.85 -4.90 4.05
CA GLU A 14 4.65 -5.72 3.16
C GLU A 14 4.42 -5.37 1.69
N LYS A 15 5.41 -5.72 0.88
CA LYS A 15 5.32 -5.73 -0.58
C LYS A 15 5.07 -7.17 -1.04
N ILE A 16 4.02 -7.38 -1.82
CA ILE A 16 3.64 -8.67 -2.40
C ILE A 16 3.62 -8.59 -3.93
N ILE A 17 3.79 -9.72 -4.60
CA ILE A 17 3.65 -9.82 -6.06
C ILE A 17 2.34 -10.55 -6.38
N VAL A 18 1.45 -9.88 -7.11
CA VAL A 18 0.17 -10.44 -7.57
C VAL A 18 0.17 -10.43 -9.09
N ASN A 19 0.07 -11.60 -9.72
CA ASN A 19 0.11 -11.75 -11.18
C ASN A 19 1.32 -11.05 -11.83
N GLY A 20 2.49 -11.13 -11.19
CA GLY A 20 3.73 -10.50 -11.66
C GLY A 20 3.83 -8.98 -11.43
N SER A 21 2.82 -8.34 -10.82
CA SER A 21 2.82 -6.91 -10.52
C SER A 21 2.98 -6.64 -9.02
N PRO A 22 3.79 -5.64 -8.61
CA PRO A 22 3.95 -5.29 -7.21
C PRO A 22 2.70 -4.63 -6.64
N GLN A 23 2.29 -5.09 -5.47
CA GLN A 23 1.29 -4.45 -4.62
C GLN A 23 1.83 -4.33 -3.20
N TYR A 24 1.27 -3.40 -2.45
CA TYR A 24 1.62 -3.13 -1.06
C TYR A 24 0.41 -3.44 -0.20
N GLN A 25 0.60 -4.32 0.77
CA GLN A 25 -0.38 -4.49 1.84
C GLN A 25 -0.17 -3.35 2.83
N VAL A 26 -1.25 -2.63 3.13
CA VAL A 26 -1.25 -1.54 4.10
C VAL A 26 -2.34 -1.75 5.12
N HIS A 27 -2.12 -1.34 6.36
CA HIS A 27 -3.19 -1.15 7.32
C HIS A 27 -3.36 0.32 7.65
N ASN A 28 -4.62 0.75 7.81
CA ASN A 28 -4.90 2.08 8.33
C ASN A 28 -4.88 2.10 9.86
N SER A 29 -5.00 3.29 10.45
CA SER A 29 -5.09 3.49 11.90
C SER A 29 -6.23 2.74 12.61
N LYS A 30 -7.21 2.21 11.86
CA LYS A 30 -8.30 1.37 12.38
C LYS A 30 -8.02 -0.13 12.25
N GLY A 31 -6.81 -0.52 11.83
CA GLY A 31 -6.40 -1.91 11.60
C GLY A 31 -7.02 -2.56 10.36
N LYS A 32 -7.66 -1.79 9.48
CA LYS A 32 -8.24 -2.33 8.24
C LYS A 32 -7.16 -2.47 7.18
N LYS A 33 -7.09 -3.65 6.58
CA LYS A 33 -6.13 -4.01 5.53
C LYS A 33 -6.62 -3.62 4.14
N TYR A 34 -5.69 -3.18 3.31
CA TYR A 34 -5.91 -2.82 1.91
C TYR A 34 -4.72 -3.28 1.06
N TYR A 35 -4.99 -3.50 -0.23
CA TYR A 35 -3.97 -3.78 -1.22
C TYR A 35 -3.87 -2.60 -2.18
N VAL A 36 -2.68 -2.04 -2.27
CA VAL A 36 -2.42 -0.80 -2.98
C VAL A 36 -1.39 -1.08 -4.06
N THR A 37 -1.73 -0.80 -5.32
CA THR A 37 -0.71 -0.67 -6.37
C THR A 37 -0.13 0.73 -6.24
N ALA A 38 1.19 0.86 -6.24
CA ALA A 38 1.89 2.14 -6.21
C ALA A 38 3.16 2.06 -7.08
N ASN A 39 3.55 3.18 -7.69
CA ASN A 39 4.80 3.22 -8.44
C ASN A 39 5.97 3.18 -7.45
N GLU A 40 6.90 2.24 -7.66
CA GLU A 40 8.02 1.96 -6.75
C GLU A 40 8.93 3.17 -6.52
N ALA A 41 9.06 4.08 -7.49
CA ALA A 41 9.83 5.31 -7.34
C ALA A 41 9.26 6.26 -6.27
N TYR A 42 7.99 6.07 -5.92
CA TYR A 42 7.28 6.87 -4.92
C TYR A 42 6.98 6.09 -3.64
N VAL A 43 7.46 4.84 -3.53
CA VAL A 43 7.28 4.01 -2.34
C VAL A 43 8.64 3.72 -1.72
N TYR A 44 8.86 4.27 -0.54
CA TYR A 44 10.02 3.95 0.29
C TYR A 44 9.60 2.99 1.40
N VAL A 45 10.07 1.74 1.31
CA VAL A 45 9.99 0.74 2.39
C VAL A 45 11.39 0.64 2.97
N LYS A 46 11.54 0.85 4.28
CA LYS A 46 12.83 0.72 4.97
C LYS A 46 12.95 -0.64 5.63
#